data_AF-A0A6P1NJK4-F1
#
_entry.id   AF-A0A6P1NJK4-F1
#
_cell.length_a   1.000
_cell.length_b   1.000
_cell.length_c   1.000
_cell.angle_alpha   90.00
_cell.angle_beta   90.00
_cell.angle_gamma   90.00
#
_symmetry.space_group_name_H-M   'P 1'
#
loop_
_entity.id
_entity.type
_entity.pdbx_description
1 polymer ?
#
loop_
_entity_poly.entity_id
_entity_poly.type
_entity_poly.pdbx_seq_one_letter_code
_entity_poly.pdbx_strand_id
1 'polypeptide(L)' 'MQLNVYISNASDGHFLLKAVEMPELTARASRMDDIPDAVRAAAAALTGLAPGDFEITMDY' A
#
# COMPACT_ATOMS: atom_id res chain seq x y z
N MET A 1 -10.66 -6.52 4.39
CA MET A 1 -9.78 -7.33 3.51
C MET A 1 -8.35 -7.12 3.97
N GLN A 2 -7.60 -8.19 4.19
CA GLN A 2 -6.18 -8.09 4.56
C GLN A 2 -5.34 -7.90 3.30
N LEU A 3 -4.38 -6.98 3.35
CA LEU A 3 -3.39 -6.72 2.31
C LEU A 3 -2.00 -6.80 2.93
N ASN A 4 -1.21 -7.78 2.49
CA ASN A 4 0.19 -7.90 2.81
C ASN A 4 1.00 -7.04 1.83
N VAL A 5 1.64 -6.01 2.36
CA VAL A 5 2.35 -5.00 1.58
C VAL A 5 3.84 -5.12 1.83
N TYR A 6 4.62 -5.03 0.76
CA TYR A 6 6.07 -4.95 0.83
C TYR A 6 6.58 -3.75 0.05
N ILE A 7 7.75 -3.25 0.46
CA ILE A 7 8.46 -2.19 -0.25
C ILE A 7 9.16 -2.82 -1.45
N SER A 8 8.65 -2.55 -2.65
CA SER A 8 9.26 -3.04 -3.89
C SER A 8 10.45 -2.21 -4.33
N ASN A 9 10.49 -0.92 -3.99
CA ASN A 9 11.61 -0.04 -4.30
C ASN A 9 11.65 1.14 -3.30
N ALA A 10 12.83 1.61 -2.94
CA ALA A 10 13.04 2.81 -2.16
C ALA A 10 14.06 3.68 -2.90
N SER A 11 13.59 4.68 -3.65
CA SER A 11 14.43 5.57 -4.46
C SER A 11 13.85 6.98 -4.45
N ASP A 12 14.72 7.98 -4.64
CA ASP A 12 14.34 9.38 -4.80
C ASP A 12 13.54 9.96 -3.62
N GLY A 13 13.76 9.45 -2.41
CA GLY A 13 13.06 9.90 -1.20
C GLY A 13 11.63 9.36 -1.08
N HIS A 14 11.26 8.34 -1.86
CA HIS A 14 9.97 7.68 -1.78
C HIS A 14 10.10 6.16 -1.73
N PHE A 15 9.09 5.54 -1.13
CA PHE A 15 8.87 4.10 -1.07
C PHE A 15 7.77 3.74 -2.07
N LEU A 16 8.10 2.84 -2.98
CA LEU A 16 7.16 2.17 -3.86
C LEU A 16 6.70 0.89 -3.17
N LEU A 17 5.39 0.74 -3.05
CA LEU A 17 4.73 -0.30 -2.29
C LEU A 17 3.88 -1.14 -3.21
N LYS A 18 3.91 -2.45 -2.98
CA LYS A 18 3.08 -3.43 -3.70
C LYS A 18 2.41 -4.35 -2.70
N ALA A 19 1.20 -4.78 -3.03
CA ALA A 19 0.48 -5.80 -2.26
C ALA A 19 0.63 -7.18 -2.90
N VAL A 20 0.75 -8.23 -2.09
CA VAL A 20 0.87 -9.62 -2.58
C VAL A 20 -0.46 -10.08 -3.19
N GLU A 21 -1.56 -9.76 -2.51
CA GLU A 21 -2.92 -10.13 -2.87
C GLU A 21 -3.46 -9.28 -4.03
N MET A 22 -2.85 -8.11 -4.26
CA MET A 22 -3.19 -7.19 -5.35
C MET A 22 -1.92 -6.71 -6.07
N PRO A 23 -1.37 -7.50 -7.01
CA PRO A 23 -0.13 -7.15 -7.71
C PRO A 23 -0.27 -5.93 -8.63
N GLU A 24 -1.50 -5.58 -9.02
CA GLU A 24 -1.83 -4.33 -9.74
C GLU A 24 -1.85 -3.09 -8.83
N LEU A 25 -1.89 -3.28 -7.51
CA LEU A 25 -1.79 -2.20 -6.54
C LEU A 25 -0.37 -1.67 -6.50
N THR A 26 -0.23 -0.40 -6.87
CA THR A 26 1.01 0.36 -6.71
C THR A 26 0.71 1.59 -5.88
N ALA A 27 1.30 1.65 -4.68
CA ALA A 27 1.21 2.81 -3.81
C ALA A 27 2.59 3.48 -3.68
N ARG A 28 2.59 4.79 -3.45
CA ARG A 28 3.80 5.58 -3.23
C ARG A 28 3.66 6.32 -1.91
N ALA A 29 4.65 6.17 -1.03
CA ALA A 29 4.73 6.89 0.23
C ALA A 29 6.07 7.62 0.34
N SER A 30 6.11 8.76 1.02
CA SER A 30 7.35 9.51 1.27
C SER A 30 7.97 9.18 2.63
N ARG A 31 7.18 8.61 3.54
CA ARG A 31 7.58 8.18 4.89
C ARG A 31 7.00 6.81 5.18
N MET A 32 7.66 6.07 6.06
CA MET A 32 7.16 4.76 6.48
C MET A 32 5.80 4.85 7.19
N ASP A 33 5.59 5.90 8.00
CA ASP A 33 4.32 6.12 8.70
C ASP A 33 3.13 6.38 7.76
N ASP A 34 3.40 6.91 6.55
CA ASP A 34 2.36 7.21 5.55
C ASP A 34 2.02 5.99 4.68
N ILE A 35 2.80 4.91 4.77
CA ILE A 35 2.63 3.71 3.95
C ILE A 35 1.21 3.11 4.09
N PRO A 36 0.68 2.87 5.30
CA PRO A 36 -0.64 2.25 5.44
C PRO A 36 -1.75 3.11 4.81
N ASP A 37 -1.68 4.43 4.97
CA ASP A 37 -2.64 5.35 4.40
C ASP A 37 -2.55 5.41 2.87
N ALA A 38 -1.33 5.48 2.32
CA ALA A 38 -1.09 5.46 0.89
C ALA A 38 -1.59 4.17 0.23
N VAL A 39 -1.39 3.01 0.88
CA VAL A 39 -1.89 1.72 0.39
C VAL A 39 -3.41 1.67 0.45
N ARG A 40 -4.02 2.10 1.56
CA ARG A 40 -5.49 2.13 1.69
C ARG A 40 -6.13 3.01 0.63
N ALA A 41 -5.56 4.17 0.34
CA ALA A 41 -6.05 5.05 -0.71
C ALA A 41 -5.94 4.40 -2.10
N ALA A 42 -4.81 3.76 -2.40
CA ALA A 42 -4.62 3.04 -3.67
C ALA A 42 -5.57 1.82 -3.80
N ALA A 43 -5.75 1.05 -2.73
CA ALA A 43 -6.65 -0.11 -2.68
C ALA A 43 -8.11 0.32 -2.86
N ALA A 44 -8.52 1.38 -2.17
CA ALA A 44 -9.85 1.97 -2.31
C ALA A 44 -10.10 2.45 -3.75
N ALA A 45 -9.13 3.11 -4.37
CA ALA A 45 -9.23 3.57 -5.75
C ALA A 45 -9.37 2.43 -6.77
N LEU A 46 -8.71 1.29 -6.53
CA LEU A 46 -8.74 0.13 -7.42
C LEU A 46 -10.00 -0.73 -7.26
N THR A 47 -10.46 -0.93 -6.03
CA THR A 47 -11.57 -1.83 -5.72
C THR A 47 -12.92 -1.13 -5.58
N GLY A 48 -12.93 0.19 -5.42
CA GLY A 48 -14.13 0.98 -5.10
C GLY A 48 -14.63 0.82 -3.66
N LEU A 49 -13.88 0.13 -2.78
CA LEU A 49 -14.22 -0.03 -1.36
C LEU A 49 -13.73 1.16 -0.53
N ALA A 50 -14.22 1.29 0.71
CA ALA A 50 -13.74 2.32 1.60
C ALA A 50 -12.32 2.01 2.10
N PRO A 51 -11.45 3.01 2.28
CA PRO A 51 -10.07 2.80 2.75
C PRO A 51 -9.99 2.13 4.14
N GLY A 52 -11.04 2.28 4.97
CA GLY A 52 -11.13 1.63 6.28
C GLY A 52 -11.41 0.12 6.24
N ASP A 53 -11.83 -0.41 5.10
CA ASP A 53 -12.06 -1.86 4.93
C ASP A 53 -10.76 -2.64 4.68
N PHE A 54 -9.61 -1.97 4.53
CA PHE A 54 -8.32 -2.62 4.30
C PHE A 54 -7.46 -2.65 5.56
N GLU A 55 -7.14 -3.87 5.96
CA GLU A 55 -6.19 -4.16 7.03
C GLU A 55 -4.81 -4.36 6.40
N ILE A 56 -3.89 -3.45 6.69
CA ILE A 56 -2.55 -3.43 6.08
C ILE A 56 -1.59 -4.13 7.03
N THR A 57 -0.98 -5.21 6.56
CA THR A 57 0.13 -5.88 7.24
C THR A 57 1.39 -5.67 6.42
N MET A 58 2.46 -5.18 7.05
CA MET A 58 3.76 -5.10 6.41
C MET A 58 4.66 -6.20 6.96
N ASP A 59 5.14 -7.08 6.07
CA ASP A 59 6.23 -8.00 6.38
C ASP A 59 7.56 -7.32 5.99
N TYR A 60 8.53 -7.35 6.91
CA TYR A 60 9.85 -6.74 6.79
C TYR A 60 10.89 -7.71 6.20
#